data_AF-A0A834I5X5-F1
#
_entry.id   AF-A0A834I5X5-F1
#
_cell.length_a   1.000
_cell.length_b   1.000
_cell.length_c   1.000
_cell.angle_alpha   90.00
_cell.angle_beta   90.00
_cell.angle_gamma   90.00
#
_symmetry.space_group_name_H-M   'P 1'
#
loop_
_entity.id
_entity.type
_entity.pdbx_description
1 polymer ?
#
loop_
_entity_poly.entity_id
_entity_poly.type
_entity_poly.pdbx_seq_one_letter_code
_entity_poly.pdbx_strand_id
1 'polypeptide(L)'
;MDKKEFCVLIKYCFLKGKNSVEEKTWLDVDFQDTAPGKSTIKDWYAKFRHGEMSTEDGKRSERPKEVVTDENIKKIHKMILNDRKLKLDETADTLKISTECVHHIIHEYLVMRKLCAKWLPRELTFDQNQRRVDDSEQCLKMFKCIKPECLRRYVTMDEIWRHHFTPKSNRKSCQWTAHDEPVPKR
;
A
#
# COMPACT_ATOMS: atom_id res chain seq x y z
N MET A 1 29.20 18.59 -5.28
CA MET A 1 29.58 17.84 -4.07
C MET A 1 28.32 17.47 -3.31
N ASP A 2 28.29 16.26 -2.80
CA ASP A 2 27.20 15.76 -1.98
C ASP A 2 27.37 16.20 -0.51
N LYS A 3 26.28 16.35 0.25
CA LYS A 3 26.36 16.90 1.63
C LYS A 3 27.27 16.09 2.56
N LYS A 4 27.39 14.79 2.31
CA LYS A 4 28.27 13.88 3.06
C LYS A 4 29.76 14.16 2.78
N GLU A 5 30.10 14.58 1.58
CA GLU A 5 31.47 14.86 1.16
C GLU A 5 32.02 16.10 1.89
N PHE A 6 31.18 17.12 2.08
CA PHE A 6 31.53 18.28 2.91
C PHE A 6 31.78 17.90 4.37
N CYS A 7 31.02 16.95 4.95
CA CYS A 7 31.25 16.51 6.32
C CYS A 7 32.63 15.85 6.50
N VAL A 8 33.10 15.13 5.48
CA VAL A 8 34.44 14.52 5.45
C VAL A 8 35.53 15.60 5.35
N LEU A 9 35.34 16.62 4.52
CA LEU A 9 36.28 17.74 4.40
C LEU A 9 36.38 18.55 5.70
N ILE A 10 35.24 18.83 6.34
CA ILE A 10 35.21 19.53 7.64
C ILE A 10 35.94 18.72 8.71
N LYS A 11 35.75 17.40 8.73
CA LYS A 11 36.48 16.51 9.65
C LYS A 11 37.99 16.52 9.37
N TYR A 12 38.39 16.51 8.10
CA TYR A 12 39.81 16.58 7.72
C TYR A 12 40.45 17.90 8.15
N CYS A 13 39.79 19.03 7.91
CA CYS A 13 40.26 20.35 8.32
C CYS A 13 40.35 20.50 9.85
N PHE A 14 39.39 19.94 10.58
CA PHE A 14 39.43 19.86 12.04
C PHE A 14 40.64 19.06 12.54
N LEU A 15 40.89 17.88 11.98
CA LEU A 15 42.05 17.03 12.34
C LEU A 15 43.40 17.69 12.00
N LYS A 16 43.44 18.54 10.97
CA LYS A 16 44.61 19.35 10.61
C LYS A 16 44.81 20.57 11.51
N GLY A 17 43.93 20.82 12.47
CA GLY A 17 44.03 21.94 13.41
C GLY A 17 43.64 23.29 12.82
N LYS A 18 42.98 23.32 11.65
CA LYS A 18 42.51 24.57 11.04
C LYS A 18 41.28 25.10 11.77
N ASN A 19 41.16 26.43 11.85
CA ASN A 19 39.99 27.04 12.47
C ASN A 19 38.77 27.04 11.51
N SER A 20 37.57 26.95 12.07
CA SER A 20 36.29 26.98 11.32
C SER A 20 36.11 28.21 10.40
N VAL A 21 36.79 29.33 10.71
CA VAL A 21 36.76 30.55 9.90
C VAL A 21 37.60 30.39 8.63
N GLU A 22 38.82 29.86 8.77
CA GLU A 22 39.74 29.60 7.65
C GLU A 22 39.16 28.53 6.72
N GLU A 23 38.47 27.56 7.30
CA GLU A 23 37.80 26.53 6.54
C GLU A 23 36.62 27.09 5.75
N LYS A 24 35.78 27.94 6.35
CA LYS A 24 34.68 28.59 5.62
C LYS A 24 35.21 29.40 4.44
N THR A 25 36.28 30.17 4.63
CA THR A 25 36.91 30.92 3.54
C THR A 25 37.47 30.00 2.45
N TRP A 26 38.07 28.87 2.83
CA TRP A 26 38.58 27.90 1.86
C TRP A 26 37.45 27.23 1.07
N LEU A 27 36.39 26.80 1.75
CA LEU A 27 35.21 26.19 1.12
C LEU A 27 34.47 27.17 0.20
N ASP A 28 34.40 28.46 0.57
CA ASP A 28 33.77 29.49 -0.27
C ASP A 28 34.58 29.79 -1.53
N VAL A 29 35.91 29.75 -1.44
CA VAL A 29 36.79 29.95 -2.61
C VAL A 29 36.70 28.76 -3.57
N ASP A 30 36.77 27.52 -3.06
CA ASP A 30 36.83 26.32 -3.89
C ASP A 30 35.45 25.83 -4.36
N PHE A 31 34.37 26.08 -3.61
CA PHE A 31 33.04 25.51 -3.87
C PHE A 31 31.90 26.53 -3.99
N GLN A 32 32.17 27.83 -3.76
CA GLN A 32 31.24 28.95 -3.98
C GLN A 32 29.82 28.67 -3.44
N ASP A 33 28.80 28.73 -4.28
CA ASP A 33 27.38 28.57 -3.92
C ASP A 33 27.01 27.18 -3.39
N THR A 34 27.87 26.18 -3.59
CA THR A 34 27.66 24.83 -3.06
C THR A 34 28.26 24.63 -1.66
N ALA A 35 29.00 25.62 -1.15
CA ALA A 35 29.65 25.54 0.14
C ALA A 35 28.64 25.52 1.31
N PRO A 36 28.86 24.69 2.35
CA PRO A 36 28.01 24.66 3.51
C PRO A 36 28.01 26.00 4.26
N GLY A 37 26.87 26.31 4.88
CA GLY A 37 26.71 27.55 5.65
C GLY A 37 27.66 27.60 6.86
N LYS A 38 27.99 28.82 7.29
CA LYS A 38 28.88 29.06 8.45
C LYS A 38 28.37 28.39 9.74
N SER A 39 27.05 28.32 9.93
CA SER A 39 26.42 27.62 11.06
C SER A 39 26.71 26.12 11.01
N THR A 40 26.49 25.48 9.86
CA THR A 40 26.73 24.05 9.65
C THR A 40 28.18 23.66 9.96
N ILE A 41 29.17 24.44 9.50
CA ILE A 41 30.58 24.18 9.80
C ILE A 41 30.86 24.30 11.31
N LYS A 42 30.32 25.31 11.98
CA LYS A 42 30.47 25.48 13.44
C LYS A 42 29.85 24.34 14.23
N ASP A 43 28.67 23.87 13.82
CA ASP A 43 27.97 22.77 14.48
C ASP A 43 28.78 21.47 14.36
N TRP A 44 29.36 21.20 13.18
CA TRP A 44 30.27 20.07 12.98
C TRP A 44 31.55 20.18 13.82
N TYR A 45 32.17 21.36 13.86
CA TYR A 45 33.33 21.61 14.73
C TYR A 45 33.00 21.41 16.21
N ALA A 46 31.82 21.81 16.66
CA ALA A 46 31.37 21.57 18.03
C ALA A 46 31.25 20.07 18.31
N LYS A 47 30.60 19.30 17.42
CA LYS A 47 30.50 17.84 17.53
C LYS A 47 31.86 17.16 17.60
N PHE A 48 32.80 17.56 16.73
CA PHE A 48 34.15 17.01 16.74
C PHE A 48 34.93 17.36 18.02
N ARG A 49 34.74 18.55 18.59
CA ARG A 49 35.30 18.90 19.90
C ARG A 49 34.69 18.08 21.04
N HIS A 50 33.46 17.64 20.92
CA HIS A 50 32.81 16.72 21.87
C HIS A 50 33.16 15.24 21.61
N GLY A 51 34.06 14.94 20.67
CA GLY A 51 34.56 13.59 20.38
C GLY A 51 33.69 12.79 19.41
N GLU A 52 32.60 13.36 18.88
CA GLU A 52 31.72 12.69 17.93
C GLU A 52 32.28 12.81 16.50
N MET A 53 33.19 11.90 16.15
CA MET A 53 33.91 11.92 14.87
C MET A 53 33.18 11.24 13.70
N SER A 54 31.92 10.83 13.87
CA SER A 54 31.14 10.23 12.78
C SER A 54 30.74 11.31 11.76
N THR A 55 30.87 11.00 10.47
CA THR A 55 30.39 11.85 9.36
C THR A 55 29.04 11.38 8.82
N GLU A 56 28.47 10.33 9.41
CA GLU A 56 27.15 9.82 9.05
C GLU A 56 26.05 10.60 9.77
N ASP A 57 24.91 10.78 9.12
CA ASP A 57 23.71 11.31 9.76
C ASP A 57 23.30 10.35 10.88
N GLY A 58 23.18 10.85 12.11
CA GLY A 58 22.61 10.09 13.22
C GLY A 58 21.19 9.63 12.92
N LYS A 59 20.70 8.63 13.68
CA LYS A 59 19.30 8.20 13.59
C LYS A 59 18.39 9.42 13.78
N ARG A 60 17.68 9.79 12.72
CA ARG A 60 16.66 10.84 12.82
C ARG A 60 15.57 10.33 13.74
N SER A 61 15.14 11.15 14.68
CA SER A 61 13.93 10.91 15.45
C SER A 61 12.76 10.91 14.46
N GLU A 62 12.27 9.73 14.14
CA GLU A 62 11.01 9.60 13.40
C GLU A 62 9.88 10.17 14.25
N ARG A 63 8.89 10.79 13.59
CA ARG A 63 7.68 11.24 14.27
C ARG A 63 7.03 10.04 14.96
N PRO A 64 6.70 10.10 16.26
CA PRO A 64 6.04 9.00 16.93
C PRO A 64 4.76 8.64 16.17
N LYS A 65 4.63 7.38 15.73
CA LYS A 65 3.35 6.81 15.28
C LYS A 65 2.47 6.55 16.50
N GLU A 66 2.15 7.59 17.29
CA GLU A 66 1.33 7.49 18.50
C GLU A 66 -0.05 6.86 18.24
N VAL A 67 -0.54 6.95 17.01
CA VAL A 67 -1.86 6.46 16.61
C VAL A 67 -1.85 4.98 16.22
N VAL A 68 -0.71 4.45 15.75
CA VAL A 68 -0.59 3.05 15.31
C VAL A 68 -0.06 2.19 16.45
N THR A 69 -0.87 2.07 17.50
CA THR A 69 -0.61 1.13 18.59
C THR A 69 -1.11 -0.27 18.24
N ASP A 70 -0.45 -1.29 18.76
CA ASP A 70 -0.90 -2.69 18.60
C ASP A 70 -2.33 -2.91 19.09
N GLU A 71 -2.78 -2.13 20.07
CA GLU A 71 -4.16 -2.14 20.55
C GLU A 71 -5.16 -1.68 19.48
N ASN A 72 -4.85 -0.59 18.79
CA ASN A 72 -5.69 -0.06 17.71
C ASN A 72 -5.72 -1.01 16.52
N ILE A 73 -4.58 -1.61 16.16
CA ILE A 73 -4.51 -2.63 15.11
C ILE A 73 -5.43 -3.82 15.44
N LYS A 74 -5.33 -4.36 16.66
CA LYS A 74 -6.18 -5.47 17.12
C LYS A 74 -7.66 -5.11 17.15
N LYS A 75 -8.01 -3.90 17.60
CA LYS A 75 -9.40 -3.41 17.62
C LYS A 75 -9.97 -3.30 16.21
N ILE A 76 -9.25 -2.66 15.28
CA ILE A 76 -9.68 -2.52 13.89
C ILE A 76 -9.85 -3.90 13.25
N HIS A 77 -8.89 -4.81 13.44
CA HIS A 77 -8.97 -6.17 12.92
C HIS A 77 -10.23 -6.91 13.44
N LYS A 78 -10.52 -6.81 14.74
CA LYS A 78 -11.72 -7.40 15.34
C LYS A 78 -13.01 -6.79 14.78
N MET A 79 -13.06 -5.48 14.58
CA MET A 79 -14.23 -4.81 13.98
C MET A 79 -14.49 -5.29 12.56
N ILE A 80 -13.44 -5.44 11.74
CA ILE A 80 -13.54 -5.93 10.35
C ILE A 80 -13.99 -7.39 10.29
N LEU A 81 -13.49 -8.24 11.21
CA LEU A 81 -13.92 -9.64 11.26
C LEU A 81 -15.39 -9.79 11.67
N ASN A 82 -15.90 -8.90 12.53
CA ASN A 82 -17.31 -8.88 12.93
C ASN A 82 -18.23 -8.39 11.80
N ASP A 83 -17.84 -7.32 11.10
CA ASP A 83 -18.55 -6.84 9.90
C ASP A 83 -17.56 -6.52 8.78
N ARG A 84 -17.53 -7.38 7.76
CA ARG A 84 -16.66 -7.19 6.61
C ARG A 84 -17.05 -5.98 5.74
N LYS A 85 -18.27 -5.45 5.85
CA LYS A 85 -18.73 -4.28 5.07
C LYS A 85 -18.42 -2.94 5.73
N LEU A 86 -17.80 -2.95 6.89
CA LEU A 86 -17.50 -1.78 7.72
C LEU A 86 -16.92 -0.61 6.91
N LYS A 87 -17.43 0.60 7.18
CA LYS A 87 -16.90 1.83 6.59
C LYS A 87 -15.71 2.35 7.38
N LEU A 88 -14.79 3.02 6.67
CA LEU A 88 -13.62 3.63 7.29
C LEU A 88 -14.04 4.72 8.29
N ASP A 89 -15.01 5.56 7.92
CA ASP A 89 -15.51 6.65 8.74
C ASP A 89 -16.11 6.14 10.06
N GLU A 90 -16.92 5.08 10.00
CA GLU A 90 -17.51 4.45 11.20
C GLU A 90 -16.43 3.94 12.16
N THR A 91 -15.33 3.40 11.62
CA THR A 91 -14.20 2.91 12.42
C THR A 91 -13.40 4.06 13.03
N ALA A 92 -13.16 5.11 12.24
CA ALA A 92 -12.46 6.32 12.65
C ALA A 92 -13.20 7.04 13.79
N ASP A 93 -14.52 7.18 13.68
CA ASP A 93 -15.37 7.79 14.70
C ASP A 93 -15.39 6.95 15.99
N THR A 94 -15.44 5.62 15.86
CA THR A 94 -15.47 4.72 17.03
C THR A 94 -14.16 4.77 17.82
N LEU A 95 -13.02 4.82 17.12
CA LEU A 95 -11.70 4.83 17.74
C LEU A 95 -11.17 6.25 18.02
N LYS A 96 -11.88 7.29 17.58
CA LYS A 96 -11.48 8.70 17.63
C LYS A 96 -10.11 8.94 16.97
N ILE A 97 -9.90 8.32 15.82
CA ILE A 97 -8.67 8.39 15.01
C ILE A 97 -9.03 8.96 13.64
N SER A 98 -8.06 9.52 12.91
CA SER A 98 -8.30 9.96 11.53
C SER A 98 -8.60 8.77 10.59
N THR A 99 -9.44 9.02 9.59
CA THR A 99 -9.77 8.05 8.54
C THR A 99 -8.53 7.58 7.77
N GLU A 100 -7.56 8.47 7.55
CA GLU A 100 -6.27 8.17 6.94
C GLU A 100 -5.46 7.16 7.77
N CYS A 101 -5.43 7.31 9.09
CA CYS A 101 -4.74 6.36 9.97
C CYS A 101 -5.42 4.99 9.95
N VAL A 102 -6.75 4.93 9.96
CA VAL A 102 -7.49 3.66 9.81
C VAL A 102 -7.16 3.01 8.46
N HIS A 103 -7.18 3.78 7.38
CA HIS A 103 -6.81 3.30 6.05
C HIS A 103 -5.39 2.74 6.02
N HIS A 104 -4.42 3.47 6.59
CA HIS A 104 -3.03 3.04 6.70
C HIS A 104 -2.88 1.74 7.50
N ILE A 105 -3.59 1.59 8.62
CA ILE A 105 -3.56 0.36 9.43
C ILE A 105 -4.10 -0.83 8.62
N ILE A 106 -5.22 -0.66 7.93
CA ILE A 106 -5.85 -1.74 7.17
C ILE A 106 -4.96 -2.21 6.01
N HIS A 107 -4.32 -1.27 5.31
CA HIS A 107 -3.50 -1.59 4.14
C HIS A 107 -2.08 -2.05 4.50
N GLU A 108 -1.39 -1.36 5.41
CA GLU A 108 0.02 -1.64 5.71
C GLU A 108 0.21 -2.71 6.79
N TYR A 109 -0.67 -2.75 7.79
CA TYR A 109 -0.50 -3.64 8.94
C TYR A 109 -1.38 -4.89 8.85
N LEU A 110 -2.62 -4.76 8.37
CA LEU A 110 -3.53 -5.90 8.18
C LEU A 110 -3.44 -6.51 6.76
N VAL A 111 -2.82 -5.80 5.81
CA VAL A 111 -2.67 -6.24 4.41
C VAL A 111 -4.00 -6.66 3.80
N MET A 112 -5.06 -5.90 4.10
CA MET A 112 -6.41 -6.15 3.62
C MET A 112 -6.76 -5.22 2.46
N ARG A 113 -7.70 -5.66 1.63
CA ARG A 113 -8.23 -4.91 0.49
C ARG A 113 -9.75 -4.90 0.51
N LYS A 114 -10.36 -3.82 0.02
CA LYS A 114 -11.82 -3.73 -0.09
C LYS A 114 -12.26 -4.15 -1.49
N LEU A 115 -12.96 -5.27 -1.60
CA LEU A 115 -13.43 -5.83 -2.86
C LEU A 115 -14.95 -5.87 -2.92
N CYS A 116 -15.50 -5.46 -4.06
CA CYS A 116 -16.93 -5.59 -4.33
C CYS A 116 -17.29 -7.01 -4.73
N ALA A 117 -18.43 -7.48 -4.22
CA ALA A 117 -18.86 -8.84 -4.45
C ALA A 117 -19.21 -9.07 -5.91
N LYS A 118 -18.74 -10.19 -6.47
CA LYS A 118 -19.16 -10.68 -7.78
C LYS A 118 -20.58 -11.19 -7.66
N TRP A 119 -21.46 -10.64 -8.49
CA TRP A 119 -22.83 -11.09 -8.56
C TRP A 119 -22.88 -12.47 -9.23
N LEU A 120 -23.49 -13.44 -8.56
CA LEU A 120 -23.77 -14.75 -9.11
C LEU A 120 -25.28 -14.88 -9.34
N PRO A 121 -25.73 -15.32 -10.53
CA PRO A 121 -27.15 -15.44 -10.83
C PRO A 121 -27.93 -16.32 -9.84
N ARG A 122 -27.28 -17.40 -9.38
CA ARG A 122 -27.82 -18.33 -8.38
C ARG A 122 -26.68 -18.94 -7.58
N GLU A 123 -26.96 -19.24 -6.33
CA GLU A 123 -26.15 -20.13 -5.51
C GLU A 123 -26.53 -21.57 -5.85
N LEU A 124 -25.56 -22.32 -6.39
CA LEU A 124 -25.78 -23.68 -6.87
C LEU A 124 -25.49 -24.69 -5.76
N THR A 125 -26.32 -25.74 -5.68
CA THR A 125 -26.04 -26.88 -4.80
C THR A 125 -24.86 -27.70 -5.34
N PHE A 126 -24.28 -28.55 -4.49
CA PHE A 126 -23.21 -29.45 -4.89
C PHE A 126 -23.60 -30.30 -6.11
N ASP A 127 -24.79 -30.91 -6.07
CA ASP A 127 -25.30 -31.76 -7.17
C ASP A 127 -25.51 -30.96 -8.47
N GLN A 128 -25.97 -29.70 -8.37
CA GLN A 128 -26.11 -28.82 -9.54
C GLN A 128 -24.76 -28.46 -10.13
N ASN A 129 -23.74 -28.23 -9.31
CA ASN A 129 -22.37 -28.00 -9.78
C ASN A 129 -21.82 -29.23 -10.47
N GLN A 130 -21.98 -30.42 -9.88
CA GLN A 130 -21.49 -31.67 -10.47
C GLN A 130 -22.17 -31.92 -11.82
N ARG A 131 -23.50 -31.79 -11.88
CA ARG A 131 -24.24 -31.95 -13.14
C ARG A 131 -23.74 -31.01 -14.24
N ARG A 132 -23.46 -29.75 -13.90
CA ARG A 132 -22.90 -28.79 -14.87
C ARG A 132 -21.51 -29.19 -15.35
N VAL A 133 -20.68 -29.78 -14.50
CA VAL A 133 -19.36 -30.32 -14.89
C VAL A 133 -19.56 -31.48 -15.85
N ASP A 134 -20.41 -32.44 -15.49
CA ASP A 134 -20.70 -33.63 -16.31
C ASP A 134 -21.26 -33.24 -17.69
N ASP A 135 -22.24 -32.33 -17.73
CA ASP A 135 -22.83 -31.82 -18.97
C ASP A 135 -21.77 -31.11 -19.84
N SER A 136 -20.88 -30.34 -19.22
CA SER A 136 -19.81 -29.61 -19.92
C SER A 136 -18.76 -30.57 -20.49
N GLU A 137 -18.41 -31.63 -19.77
CA GLU A 137 -17.50 -32.66 -20.25
C GLU A 137 -18.09 -33.42 -21.44
N GLN A 138 -19.38 -33.77 -21.38
CA GLN A 138 -20.09 -34.40 -22.49
C GLN A 138 -20.13 -33.48 -23.72
N CYS A 139 -20.48 -32.20 -23.53
CA CYS A 139 -20.45 -31.20 -24.60
C CYS A 139 -19.05 -31.08 -25.21
N LEU A 140 -18.00 -31.01 -24.39
CA LEU A 140 -16.62 -30.92 -24.85
C LEU A 140 -16.19 -32.15 -25.64
N LYS A 141 -16.57 -33.35 -25.19
CA LYS A 141 -16.29 -34.60 -25.91
C LYS A 141 -17.00 -34.62 -27.26
N MET A 142 -18.29 -34.25 -27.29
CA MET A 142 -19.05 -34.12 -28.54
C MET A 142 -18.37 -33.12 -29.48
N PHE A 143 -17.93 -31.98 -28.97
CA PHE A 143 -17.24 -30.94 -29.72
C PHE A 143 -15.89 -31.40 -30.31
N LYS A 144 -15.15 -32.23 -29.58
CA LYS A 144 -13.88 -32.81 -30.07
C LYS A 144 -14.11 -33.90 -31.12
N CYS A 145 -15.19 -34.67 -31.00
CA CYS A 145 -15.49 -35.78 -31.91
C CYS A 145 -16.17 -35.33 -33.21
N ILE A 146 -16.98 -34.27 -33.16
CA ILE A 146 -17.65 -33.73 -34.34
C ILE A 146 -16.81 -32.56 -34.89
N LYS A 147 -16.50 -32.57 -36.19
CA LYS A 147 -15.74 -31.50 -36.86
C LYS A 147 -16.26 -30.10 -36.48
N PRO A 148 -15.41 -29.05 -36.47
CA PRO A 148 -15.76 -27.69 -36.07
C PRO A 148 -16.95 -27.05 -36.84
N GLU A 149 -17.37 -27.69 -37.94
CA GLU A 149 -18.58 -27.38 -38.70
C GLU A 149 -19.87 -27.57 -37.90
N CYS A 150 -19.87 -28.33 -36.79
CA CYS A 150 -21.05 -28.57 -35.96
C CYS A 150 -21.65 -27.29 -35.38
N LEU A 151 -20.82 -26.30 -35.03
CA LEU A 151 -21.27 -25.00 -34.56
C LEU A 151 -22.09 -24.25 -35.61
N ARG A 152 -21.85 -24.48 -36.90
CA ARG A 152 -22.60 -23.81 -37.98
C ARG A 152 -24.07 -24.24 -38.01
N ARG A 153 -24.41 -25.37 -37.40
CA ARG A 153 -25.79 -25.88 -37.31
C ARG A 153 -26.45 -25.53 -35.97
N TYR A 154 -25.70 -24.98 -35.02
CA TYR A 154 -26.19 -24.68 -33.69
C TYR A 154 -26.86 -23.30 -33.69
N VAL A 155 -28.15 -23.25 -33.36
CA VAL A 155 -28.90 -22.02 -33.19
C VAL A 155 -29.35 -21.93 -31.74
N THR A 156 -28.98 -20.84 -31.07
CA THR A 156 -29.36 -20.56 -29.68
C THR A 156 -30.28 -19.36 -29.64
N MET A 157 -31.25 -19.38 -28.72
CA MET A 157 -32.17 -18.27 -28.48
C MET A 157 -32.25 -18.02 -26.98
N ASP A 158 -32.21 -16.75 -26.59
CA ASP A 158 -32.40 -16.30 -25.21
C ASP A 158 -33.10 -14.93 -25.21
N GLU A 159 -33.76 -14.59 -24.12
CA GLU A 159 -34.50 -13.34 -23.97
C GLU A 159 -33.84 -12.45 -22.92
N ILE A 160 -33.59 -11.18 -23.29
CA ILE A 160 -32.98 -10.20 -22.38
C ILE A 160 -33.90 -9.00 -22.23
N TRP A 161 -34.19 -8.63 -20.98
CA TRP A 161 -34.87 -7.38 -20.66
C TRP A 161 -33.96 -6.17 -20.91
N ARG A 162 -34.38 -5.22 -21.75
CA ARG A 162 -33.71 -3.93 -21.92
C ARG A 162 -34.37 -2.85 -21.05
N HIS A 163 -33.66 -2.38 -20.05
CA HIS A 163 -34.11 -1.30 -19.18
C HIS A 163 -33.70 0.07 -19.73
N HIS A 164 -34.53 1.09 -19.50
CA HIS A 164 -34.30 2.48 -19.95
C HIS A 164 -33.36 3.29 -19.03
N PHE A 165 -32.87 2.69 -17.94
CA PHE A 165 -32.01 3.38 -16.96
C PHE A 165 -30.83 2.51 -16.55
N THR A 166 -29.76 3.16 -16.10
CA THR A 166 -28.53 2.50 -15.63
C THR A 166 -28.70 2.01 -14.18
N PRO A 167 -28.48 0.72 -13.88
CA PRO A 167 -28.65 0.18 -12.53
C PRO A 167 -27.63 0.75 -11.52
N LYS A 168 -28.00 0.72 -10.23
CA LYS A 168 -27.20 1.29 -9.13
C LYS A 168 -25.82 0.61 -9.01
N SER A 169 -24.82 1.41 -8.62
CA SER A 169 -23.44 0.96 -8.40
C SER A 169 -23.34 -0.20 -7.39
N ASN A 170 -22.48 -1.17 -7.70
CA ASN A 170 -22.22 -2.32 -6.84
C ASN A 170 -21.35 -1.98 -5.60
N ARG A 171 -20.96 -0.71 -5.40
CA ARG A 171 -20.12 -0.25 -4.28
C ARG A 171 -20.64 -0.63 -2.89
N LYS A 172 -21.96 -0.81 -2.73
CA LYS A 172 -22.57 -1.22 -1.44
C LYS A 172 -22.30 -2.69 -1.08
N SER A 173 -21.82 -3.50 -2.02
CA SER A 173 -21.46 -4.90 -1.75
C SER A 173 -20.00 -5.09 -1.35
N CYS A 174 -19.22 -4.00 -1.34
CA CYS A 174 -17.80 -4.03 -1.04
C CYS A 174 -17.51 -4.48 0.41
N GLN A 175 -16.64 -5.46 0.53
CA GLN A 175 -16.22 -6.09 1.78
C GLN A 175 -14.68 -6.06 1.89
N TRP A 176 -14.18 -5.97 3.11
CA TRP A 176 -12.76 -6.18 3.40
C TRP A 176 -12.43 -7.67 3.34
N THR A 177 -11.37 -7.99 2.60
CA THR A 177 -10.86 -9.34 2.40
C THR A 177 -9.36 -9.35 2.57
N ALA A 178 -8.83 -10.41 3.16
CA ALA A 178 -7.40 -10.67 3.18
C ALA A 178 -6.88 -10.97 1.75
N HIS A 179 -5.57 -10.93 1.58
CA HIS A 179 -4.96 -11.10 0.26
C HIS A 179 -5.27 -12.47 -0.38
N ASP A 180 -5.33 -13.53 0.42
CA ASP A 180 -5.49 -14.90 -0.07
C ASP A 180 -6.95 -15.38 -0.10
N GLU A 181 -7.88 -14.53 0.35
CA GLU A 181 -9.30 -14.87 0.34
C GLU A 181 -9.91 -14.65 -1.05
N PRO A 182 -10.86 -15.52 -1.44
CA PRO A 182 -11.56 -15.38 -2.70
C PRO A 182 -12.40 -14.11 -2.71
N VAL A 183 -12.65 -13.59 -3.92
CA VAL A 183 -13.53 -12.45 -4.12
C VAL A 183 -14.91 -12.79 -3.56
N PRO A 184 -15.52 -11.90 -2.74
CA PRO A 184 -16.83 -12.16 -2.15
C PRO A 184 -17.86 -12.36 -3.25
N LYS A 185 -18.85 -13.21 -2.99
CA LYS A 185 -19.95 -13.51 -3.90
C LYS A 185 -21.24 -12.89 -3.35
N ARG A 186 -22.12 -12.46 -4.25
CA ARG A 186 -23.44 -11.89 -3.93
C ARG A 186 -24.51 -12.52 -4.80
#